data_AF-A0A352CD02-F1
#
_entry.id   AF-A0A352CD02-F1
#
_cell.length_a   1.000
_cell.length_b   1.000
_cell.length_c   1.000
_cell.angle_alpha   90.00
_cell.angle_beta   90.00
_cell.angle_gamma   90.00
#
_symmetry.space_group_name_H-M   'P 1'
#
loop_
_entity.id
_entity.type
_entity.pdbx_description
1 polymer ?
#
loop_
_entity_poly.entity_id
_entity_poly.type
_entity_poly.pdbx_seq_one_letter_code
_entity_poly.pdbx_strand_id
1 'polypeptide(L)'
;MTIRILIQIGLFLTPFLVYAAMRTILDRDRSDDHIPPPWPLQGLALGGAALALAAQFVFVLTQPSHRDEVYIPPRMVDGQLQPGKYVPAESDEAKARRAGETAR
;
A
#
# COMPACT_ATOMS: atom_id res chain seq x y z
N MET A 1 13.86 4.41 -3.11
CA MET A 1 12.52 4.21 -3.73
C MET A 1 12.45 2.94 -4.58
N THR A 2 13.40 2.69 -5.49
CA THR A 2 13.37 1.57 -6.45
C THR A 2 13.21 0.18 -5.81
N ILE A 3 13.93 -0.10 -4.71
CA ILE A 3 13.83 -1.39 -4.00
C ILE A 3 12.41 -1.68 -3.46
N ARG A 4 11.69 -0.65 -3.00
CA ARG A 4 10.32 -0.83 -2.47
C ARG A 4 9.36 -1.27 -3.57
N ILE A 5 9.53 -0.71 -4.76
CA ILE A 5 8.72 -1.03 -5.95
C ILE A 5 9.00 -2.46 -6.40
N LEU A 6 10.28 -2.87 -6.43
CA LEU A 6 10.67 -4.23 -6.80
C LEU A 6 10.09 -5.28 -5.84
N ILE A 7 10.10 -5.01 -4.53
CA ILE A 7 9.50 -5.90 -3.53
C ILE A 7 7.97 -6.00 -3.73
N GLN A 8 7.30 -4.88 -3.98
CA GLN A 8 5.85 -4.86 -4.22
C GLN A 8 5.46 -5.64 -5.50
N ILE A 9 6.21 -5.47 -6.59
CA ILE A 9 6.00 -6.21 -7.83
C ILE A 9 6.24 -7.70 -7.62
N GLY A 10 7.31 -8.07 -6.89
CA GLY A 10 7.62 -9.46 -6.56
C GLY A 10 6.51 -10.12 -5.75
N LEU A 11 6.01 -9.46 -4.69
CA LEU A 11 4.87 -9.96 -3.92
C LEU A 11 3.63 -10.06 -4.80
N PHE A 12 3.32 -9.03 -5.60
CA PHE A 12 2.18 -9.04 -6.52
C PHE A 12 2.23 -10.20 -7.52
N LEU A 13 3.40 -10.51 -8.08
CA LEU A 13 3.58 -11.61 -9.03
C LEU A 13 3.57 -13.01 -8.38
N THR A 14 3.85 -13.10 -7.08
CA THR A 14 4.00 -14.39 -6.38
C THR A 14 2.82 -15.36 -6.60
N PRO A 15 1.54 -14.99 -6.44
CA PRO A 15 0.43 -15.94 -6.66
C PRO A 15 0.34 -16.38 -8.12
N PHE A 16 0.68 -15.51 -9.08
CA PHE A 16 0.69 -15.83 -10.50
C PHE A 16 1.82 -16.80 -10.84
N LEU A 17 3.00 -16.62 -10.24
CA LEU A 17 4.15 -17.52 -10.41
C LEU A 17 3.88 -18.89 -9.78
N VAL A 18 3.30 -18.93 -8.58
CA VAL A 18 2.90 -20.18 -7.92
C VAL A 18 1.85 -20.91 -8.77
N TYR A 19 0.86 -20.19 -9.30
CA TYR A 19 -0.14 -20.77 -10.20
C TYR A 19 0.48 -21.30 -11.49
N ALA A 20 1.35 -20.53 -12.15
CA ALA A 20 2.00 -20.93 -13.39
C ALA A 20 2.89 -22.16 -13.18
N ALA A 21 3.66 -22.21 -12.09
CA ALA A 21 4.44 -23.38 -11.69
C ALA A 21 3.54 -24.59 -11.42
N MET A 22 2.46 -24.41 -10.66
CA MET A 22 1.53 -25.49 -10.37
C MET A 22 0.84 -26.02 -11.63
N ARG A 23 0.39 -25.13 -12.51
CA ARG A 23 -0.25 -25.43 -13.79
C ARG A 23 0.70 -26.19 -14.72
N THR A 24 1.95 -25.76 -14.84
CA THR A 24 2.94 -26.43 -15.71
C THR A 24 3.34 -27.79 -15.19
N ILE A 25 3.39 -27.99 -13.86
CA ILE A 25 3.60 -29.31 -13.26
C ILE A 25 2.41 -30.22 -13.52
N LEU A 26 1.18 -29.73 -13.32
CA LEU A 26 -0.04 -30.51 -13.56
C LEU A 26 -0.27 -30.83 -15.04
N ASP A 27 -0.01 -29.88 -15.95
CA ASP A 27 -0.19 -30.10 -17.39
C ASP A 27 0.80 -31.12 -17.95
N ARG A 28 1.96 -31.31 -17.30
CA ARG A 28 2.89 -32.40 -17.65
C ARG A 28 2.39 -33.79 -17.27
N ASP A 29 1.42 -33.87 -16.35
CA ASP A 29 0.88 -35.13 -15.82
C ASP A 29 -0.48 -35.50 -16.46
N ARG A 30 -1.02 -34.66 -17.35
CA ARG A 30 -2.32 -34.88 -18.01
C ARG A 30 -2.18 -35.79 -19.24
N SER A 31 -1.98 -37.06 -18.97
CA SER A 31 -2.56 -38.14 -19.78
C SER A 31 -3.97 -38.36 -19.23
N ASP A 32 -5.00 -38.37 -20.08
CA ASP A 32 -6.40 -38.72 -19.79
C ASP A 32 -7.33 -37.72 -19.07
N ASP A 33 -8.20 -37.09 -19.88
CA ASP A 33 -9.67 -36.94 -19.79
C ASP A 33 -10.42 -36.73 -18.45
N HIS A 34 -9.77 -36.43 -17.34
CA HIS A 34 -10.47 -36.15 -16.09
C HIS A 34 -10.79 -34.66 -15.90
N ILE A 35 -12.08 -34.39 -15.61
CA ILE A 35 -12.60 -33.09 -15.18
C ILE A 35 -11.69 -32.56 -14.05
N PRO A 36 -11.05 -31.39 -14.21
CA PRO A 36 -10.11 -30.89 -13.22
C PRO A 36 -10.83 -30.73 -11.87
N PRO A 37 -10.34 -31.37 -10.80
CA PRO A 37 -10.92 -31.22 -9.47
C PRO A 37 -10.85 -29.75 -8.98
N PRO A 38 -11.74 -29.30 -8.06
CA PRO A 38 -11.93 -27.88 -7.71
C PRO A 38 -10.84 -27.26 -6.82
N TRP A 39 -9.91 -28.06 -6.29
CA TRP A 39 -8.85 -27.61 -5.38
C TRP A 39 -7.86 -26.56 -5.95
N PRO A 40 -7.56 -26.47 -7.26
CA PRO A 40 -6.67 -25.45 -7.80
C PRO A 40 -7.24 -24.04 -7.63
N LEU A 41 -8.57 -23.91 -7.76
CA LEU A 41 -9.25 -22.62 -7.61
C LEU A 41 -9.27 -22.17 -6.13
N GLN A 42 -9.43 -23.12 -5.21
CA GLN A 42 -9.37 -22.87 -3.77
C GLN A 42 -7.95 -22.45 -3.34
N GLY A 43 -6.92 -23.12 -3.86
CA GLY A 43 -5.53 -22.73 -3.64
C GLY A 43 -5.23 -21.32 -4.16
N LEU A 44 -5.80 -20.95 -5.31
CA LEU A 44 -5.69 -19.60 -5.87
C LEU A 44 -6.39 -18.55 -5.02
N ALA A 45 -7.61 -18.85 -4.56
CA ALA A 45 -8.39 -17.96 -3.73
C ALA A 45 -7.69 -17.71 -2.38
N LEU A 46 -7.17 -18.76 -1.76
CA LEU A 46 -6.39 -18.66 -0.51
C LEU A 46 -5.06 -17.93 -0.72
N GLY A 47 -4.35 -18.21 -1.82
CA GLY A 47 -3.12 -17.51 -2.17
C GLY A 47 -3.33 -16.02 -2.43
N GLY A 48 -4.40 -15.67 -3.16
CA GLY A 48 -4.80 -14.28 -3.38
C GLY A 48 -5.20 -13.58 -2.08
N ALA A 49 -5.97 -14.24 -1.21
CA ALA A 49 -6.36 -13.70 0.09
C ALA A 49 -5.14 -13.46 1.00
N ALA A 50 -4.22 -14.44 1.08
CA ALA A 50 -2.99 -14.32 1.85
C ALA A 50 -2.12 -13.16 1.34
N LEU A 51 -2.03 -13.00 0.02
CA LEU A 51 -1.28 -11.90 -0.56
C LEU A 51 -1.92 -10.54 -0.30
N ALA A 52 -3.24 -10.43 -0.43
CA ALA A 52 -3.96 -9.19 -0.14
C ALA A 52 -3.73 -8.76 1.32
N LEU A 53 -3.79 -9.71 2.26
CA LEU A 53 -3.47 -9.45 3.66
C LEU A 53 -2.01 -9.02 3.85
N ALA A 54 -1.06 -9.69 3.20
CA ALA A 54 0.36 -9.31 3.26
C ALA A 54 0.60 -7.89 2.72
N ALA A 55 -0.03 -7.53 1.59
CA ALA A 55 0.04 -6.19 1.01
C ALA A 55 -0.55 -5.13 1.95
N GLN A 56 -1.68 -5.45 2.59
CA GLN A 56 -2.30 -4.57 3.59
C GLN A 56 -1.37 -4.31 4.78
N PHE A 57 -0.74 -5.36 5.30
CA PHE A 57 0.24 -5.25 6.39
C PHE A 57 1.43 -4.38 5.98
N VAL A 58 1.99 -4.60 4.79
CA VAL A 58 3.08 -3.78 4.26
C VAL A 58 2.64 -2.32 4.14
N PHE A 59 1.43 -2.06 3.64
CA PHE A 59 0.91 -0.70 3.50
C PHE A 59 0.82 0.00 4.87
N VAL A 60 0.19 -0.64 5.86
CA VAL A 60 0.04 -0.09 7.21
C VAL A 60 1.39 0.17 7.88
N LEU A 61 2.36 -0.75 7.72
CA LEU A 61 3.69 -0.61 8.33
C LEU A 61 4.57 0.43 7.63
N THR A 62 4.33 0.70 6.35
CA THR A 62 5.15 1.64 5.55
C THR A 62 4.50 3.01 5.35
N GLN A 63 3.23 3.18 5.75
CA GLN A 63 2.53 4.45 5.65
C GLN A 63 3.17 5.45 6.63
N PRO A 64 3.66 6.61 6.14
CA PRO A 64 4.22 7.63 7.01
C PRO A 64 3.17 8.04 8.05
N SER A 65 3.50 7.85 9.32
CA SER A 65 2.64 8.26 10.41
C SER A 65 2.72 9.78 10.53
N HIS A 66 1.68 10.50 10.10
CA HIS A 66 1.55 11.94 10.31
C HIS A 66 0.99 12.23 11.72
N ARG A 67 1.15 11.31 12.68
CA ARG A 67 0.56 11.40 14.04
C ARG A 67 1.01 12.67 14.76
N ASP A 68 2.24 13.10 14.51
CA ASP A 68 2.83 14.29 15.11
C ASP A 68 2.92 15.47 14.14
N GLU A 69 2.17 15.42 13.03
CA GLU A 69 2.16 16.48 12.02
C GLU A 69 0.79 17.16 11.96
N VAL A 70 0.80 18.50 11.84
CA VAL A 70 -0.39 19.32 11.67
C VAL A 70 -0.45 19.77 10.22
N TYR A 71 -1.60 19.55 9.59
CA TYR A 71 -1.85 20.06 8.25
C TYR A 71 -2.08 21.58 8.29
N ILE A 72 -1.22 22.31 7.58
CA ILE A 72 -1.41 23.74 7.35
C ILE A 72 -2.04 23.91 5.96
N PRO A 73 -3.29 24.40 5.86
CA PRO A 73 -3.96 24.56 4.58
C PRO A 73 -3.31 25.69 3.76
N PRO A 74 -3.43 25.62 2.42
CA PRO A 74 -2.89 26.64 1.52
C PRO A 74 -3.46 28.02 1.85
N ARG A 75 -2.60 29.04 1.78
CA ARG A 75 -2.98 30.43 2.09
C ARG A 75 -2.23 31.41 1.20
N MET A 76 -2.85 32.54 0.91
CA MET A 76 -2.15 33.69 0.36
C MET A 76 -1.50 34.48 1.50
N VAL A 77 -0.20 34.70 1.42
CA VAL A 77 0.58 35.57 2.32
C VAL A 77 1.35 36.52 1.44
N ASP A 78 1.18 37.83 1.64
CA ASP A 78 1.87 38.88 0.87
C ASP A 78 1.72 38.74 -0.65
N GLY A 79 0.54 38.33 -1.11
CA GLY A 79 0.24 38.13 -2.53
C GLY A 79 0.86 36.88 -3.16
N GLN A 80 1.56 36.04 -2.38
CA GLN A 80 2.11 34.76 -2.81
C GLN A 80 1.29 33.60 -2.28
N LEU A 81 1.00 32.61 -3.14
CA LEU A 81 0.32 31.38 -2.75
C LEU A 81 1.30 30.45 -2.04
N GLN A 82 1.16 30.29 -0.73
CA GLN A 82 1.85 29.23 0.01
C GLN A 82 1.04 27.93 -0.06
N PRO A 83 1.59 26.86 -0.66
CA PRO A 83 0.90 25.57 -0.78
C PRO A 83 0.71 24.91 0.59
N GLY A 84 -0.34 24.10 0.70
CA GLY A 84 -0.62 23.35 1.92
C GLY A 84 0.47 22.31 2.20
N LYS A 85 0.90 22.23 3.45
CA LYS A 85 1.97 21.33 3.89
C LYS A 85 1.68 20.75 5.27
N TYR A 86 2.19 19.57 5.52
CA TYR A 86 2.26 19.01 6.86
C TYR A 86 3.54 19.50 7.54
N VAL A 87 3.43 19.94 8.78
CA VAL A 87 4.58 20.36 9.61
C VAL A 87 4.51 19.70 10.98
N PRO A 88 5.63 19.47 11.67
CA PRO A 88 5.62 18.93 13.03
C PRO A 88 4.76 19.78 13.97
N ALA A 89 4.00 19.13 14.85
CA ALA A 89 3.05 19.78 15.75
C ALA A 89 3.74 20.71 16.77
N GLU A 90 5.00 20.45 17.13
CA GLU A 90 5.82 21.34 17.96
C GLU A 90 6.47 22.51 17.22
N SER A 91 6.36 22.57 15.89
CA SER A 91 6.97 23.64 15.10
C SER A 91 6.38 25.01 15.42
N ASP A 92 7.19 26.06 15.29
CA ASP A 92 6.74 27.44 15.54
C ASP A 92 5.62 27.86 14.58
N GLU A 93 5.60 27.32 13.37
CA GLU A 93 4.53 27.56 12.40
C GLU A 93 3.20 26.94 12.85
N ALA A 94 3.22 25.73 13.42
CA ALA A 94 2.04 25.09 14.01
C ALA A 94 1.53 25.83 15.24
N LYS A 95 2.44 26.31 16.10
CA LYS A 95 2.10 27.13 17.28
C LYS A 95 1.51 28.48 16.89
N ALA A 96 2.09 29.16 15.91
CA ALA A 96 1.59 30.44 15.40
C ALA A 96 0.18 30.32 14.81
N ARG A 97 -0.11 29.22 14.10
CA ARG A 97 -1.48 28.90 13.64
C ARG A 97 -2.47 28.77 14.79
N ARG A 98 -2.12 27.98 15.81
CA ARG A 98 -2.99 27.80 16.99
C ARG A 98 -3.20 29.12 17.75
N ALA A 99 -2.16 29.93 17.93
CA ALA A 99 -2.24 31.21 18.61
C ALA A 99 -3.11 32.24 17.86
N GLY A 100 -3.04 32.26 16.53
CA GLY A 100 -3.87 33.13 15.69
C GLY A 100 -5.35 32.75 15.67
N GLU A 101 -5.69 31.49 15.95
CA GLU A 101 -7.08 31.03 16.07
C GLU A 101 -7.71 31.41 17.42
N THR A 102 -6.92 31.40 18.50
CA THR A 102 -7.37 31.84 19.84
C THR A 102 -7.48 33.36 20.01
N ALA A 103 -6.95 34.14 19.06
CA ALA A 103 -6.98 35.61 19.10
C ALA A 103 -8.18 36.22 18.34
N ARG A 104 -9.07 35.37 17.80
CA ARG A 104 -10.35 35.76 17.18
C ARG A 104 -11.51 35.38 18.10
#